data_AF-K6ULJ4-F1
#
_entry.id   AF-K6ULJ4-F1
#
_cell.length_a   1.000
_cell.length_b   1.000
_cell.length_c   1.000
_cell.angle_alpha   90.00
_cell.angle_beta   90.00
_cell.angle_gamma   90.00
#
_symmetry.space_group_name_H-M   'P 1'
#
loop_
_entity.id
_entity.type
_entity.pdbx_description
1 polymer ?
#
loop_
_entity_poly.entity_id
_entity_poly.type
_entity_poly.pdbx_seq_one_letter_code
_entity_poly.pdbx_strand_id
1 'polypeptide(L)'
;MTSRHAHRGIPEHFTACIGALADVRTRPEVTLSDLPAPRRLAPFSTALGAEIHLPGEDDEAAQGRFVVLHDPDAPEVWEGSWRIVTLSTAQIEPELGADPLLSEVGWSWLCEALTDSGVGYRALGGTVTRVISRSFGSLENRPGTVEMELRASWTVEGKDLRRHLQLWTDLLCTLAGLPPLPEGVVSFPGARR
;
A
#
# COMPACT_ATOMS: atom_id res chain seq x y z
N MET A 1 16.38 -12.96 -33.46
CA MET A 1 17.26 -13.92 -32.76
C MET A 1 18.65 -13.29 -32.75
N THR A 2 19.20 -12.79 -31.65
CA THR A 2 19.33 -13.38 -30.32
C THR A 2 19.25 -12.29 -29.25
N SER A 3 18.37 -12.52 -28.27
CA SER A 3 18.24 -11.69 -27.07
C SER A 3 19.53 -11.77 -26.28
N ARG A 4 20.20 -10.63 -26.11
CA ARG A 4 21.48 -10.50 -25.41
C ARG A 4 21.26 -9.86 -24.05
N HIS A 5 20.30 -10.36 -23.27
CA HIS A 5 20.26 -10.06 -21.83
C HIS A 5 21.15 -11.07 -21.10
N ALA A 6 22.44 -10.96 -21.37
CA ALA A 6 23.47 -11.58 -20.54
C ALA A 6 23.36 -11.00 -19.13
N HIS A 7 23.44 -11.86 -18.12
CA HIS A 7 23.64 -11.56 -16.70
C HIS A 7 24.19 -10.15 -16.45
N ARG A 8 23.31 -9.21 -16.10
CA ARG A 8 23.69 -8.15 -15.16
C ARG A 8 23.11 -8.59 -13.83
N GLY A 9 23.97 -8.79 -12.84
CA GLY A 9 23.53 -9.00 -11.46
C GLY A 9 22.54 -7.92 -11.04
N ILE A 10 21.84 -8.16 -9.93
CA ILE A 10 20.95 -7.17 -9.33
C ILE A 10 21.71 -5.84 -9.26
N PRO A 11 21.22 -4.76 -9.91
CA PRO A 11 21.92 -3.48 -9.88
C PRO A 11 22.17 -3.10 -8.42
N GLU A 12 23.41 -2.72 -8.07
CA GLU A 12 23.74 -2.30 -6.69
C GLU A 12 22.77 -1.22 -6.19
N HIS A 13 22.35 -0.36 -7.12
CA HIS A 13 21.31 0.64 -6.89
C HIS A 13 19.96 0.03 -6.47
N PHE A 14 19.51 -1.04 -7.12
CA PHE A 14 18.28 -1.74 -6.72
C PHE A 14 18.43 -2.33 -5.32
N THR A 15 19.53 -3.03 -5.04
CA THR A 15 19.79 -3.61 -3.71
C THR A 15 19.82 -2.55 -2.62
N ALA A 16 20.47 -1.39 -2.87
CA ALA A 16 20.51 -0.29 -1.92
C ALA A 16 19.12 0.32 -1.65
N CYS A 17 18.33 0.54 -2.71
CA CYS A 17 16.97 1.07 -2.59
C CYS A 17 16.03 0.11 -1.83
N ILE A 18 16.14 -1.20 -2.07
CA ILE A 18 15.34 -2.21 -1.36
C ILE A 18 15.82 -2.37 0.09
N GLY A 19 17.14 -2.36 0.33
CA GLY A 19 17.70 -2.42 1.68
C GLY A 19 17.20 -1.29 2.58
N ALA A 20 17.03 -0.09 2.02
CA ALA A 20 16.50 1.06 2.74
C ALA A 20 15.02 0.92 3.16
N LEU A 21 14.27 -0.04 2.62
CA LEU A 21 12.89 -0.32 3.05
C LEU A 21 12.83 -0.96 4.43
N ALA A 22 13.85 -1.73 4.81
CA ALA A 22 13.94 -2.34 6.15
C ALA A 22 14.12 -1.31 7.27
N ASP A 23 14.56 -0.09 6.93
CA ASP A 23 14.75 1.00 7.88
C ASP A 23 13.49 1.84 8.12
N VAL A 24 12.40 1.56 7.41
CA VAL A 24 11.12 2.27 7.65
C VAL A 24 10.62 2.00 9.05
N ARG A 25 10.12 3.05 9.71
CA ARG A 25 9.58 3.00 11.06
C ARG A 25 8.10 3.25 10.98
N THR A 26 7.32 2.21 11.26
CA THR A 26 5.86 2.28 11.24
C THR A 26 5.29 2.52 12.64
N ARG A 27 4.00 2.83 12.69
CA ARG A 27 3.26 2.94 13.94
C ARG A 27 3.09 1.56 14.60
N PRO A 28 2.82 1.50 15.93
CA PRO A 28 2.57 0.23 16.62
C PRO A 28 1.41 -0.60 16.06
N GLU A 29 0.43 0.05 15.42
CA GLU A 29 -0.73 -0.62 14.80
C GLU A 29 -0.38 -1.33 13.49
N VAL A 30 0.79 -1.05 12.90
CA VAL A 30 1.22 -1.56 11.59
C VAL A 30 2.20 -2.71 11.76
N THR A 31 1.86 -3.87 11.24
CA THR A 31 2.79 -5.01 11.11
C THR A 31 3.23 -5.17 9.67
N LEU A 32 4.53 -4.98 9.39
CA LEU A 32 5.12 -5.23 8.07
C LEU A 32 5.64 -6.67 7.95
N SER A 33 5.48 -7.26 6.76
CA SER A 33 5.98 -8.60 6.44
C SER A 33 6.56 -8.67 5.03
N ASP A 34 7.52 -9.57 4.81
CA ASP A 34 8.01 -9.88 3.46
C ASP A 34 7.02 -10.77 2.71
N LEU A 35 6.72 -10.42 1.45
CA LEU A 35 5.85 -11.21 0.57
C LEU A 35 6.62 -11.74 -0.63
N PRO A 36 6.19 -12.86 -1.23
CA PRO A 36 6.76 -13.34 -2.48
C PRO A 36 6.55 -12.30 -3.59
N ALA A 37 7.65 -11.82 -4.16
CA ALA A 37 7.63 -10.85 -5.23
C ALA A 37 7.04 -11.44 -6.53
N PRO A 38 6.27 -10.65 -7.31
CA PRO A 38 5.74 -11.11 -8.59
C PRO A 38 6.87 -11.31 -9.60
N ARG A 39 6.92 -12.51 -10.21
CA ARG A 39 8.04 -12.94 -11.06
C ARG A 39 7.93 -12.55 -12.54
N ARG A 40 6.76 -12.08 -12.99
CA ARG A 40 6.47 -11.87 -14.43
C ARG A 40 6.22 -10.41 -14.82
N LEU A 41 6.24 -9.50 -13.85
CA LEU A 41 5.93 -8.09 -14.08
C LEU A 41 7.16 -7.24 -14.41
N ALA A 42 8.34 -7.62 -13.90
CA ALA A 42 9.56 -6.85 -14.03
C ALA A 42 10.80 -7.78 -13.93
N PRO A 43 11.96 -7.38 -14.48
CA PRO A 43 13.23 -8.05 -14.24
C PRO A 43 13.62 -8.09 -12.75
N PHE A 44 13.30 -7.03 -12.01
CA PHE A 44 13.58 -6.92 -10.57
C PHE A 44 12.31 -6.51 -9.83
N SER A 45 11.98 -7.22 -8.76
CA SER A 45 10.80 -6.91 -7.94
C SER A 45 11.01 -7.29 -6.47
N THR A 46 10.32 -6.57 -5.59
CA THR A 46 10.12 -6.95 -4.19
C THR A 46 8.67 -6.69 -3.79
N ALA A 47 8.21 -7.33 -2.73
CA ALA A 47 6.86 -7.13 -2.20
C ALA A 47 6.88 -7.15 -0.67
N LEU A 48 6.17 -6.20 -0.08
CA LEU A 48 5.89 -6.14 1.35
C LEU A 48 4.39 -6.27 1.58
N GLY A 49 4.02 -6.90 2.68
CA GLY A 49 2.68 -6.93 3.23
C GLY A 49 2.59 -5.98 4.42
N ALA A 50 1.40 -5.46 4.66
CA ALA A 50 1.09 -4.75 5.90
C ALA A 50 -0.30 -5.18 6.39
N GLU A 51 -0.40 -5.33 7.70
CA GLU A 51 -1.65 -5.57 8.43
C GLU A 51 -1.79 -4.47 9.49
N ILE A 52 -3.00 -3.91 9.61
CA ILE A 52 -3.36 -2.86 10.56
C ILE A 52 -4.34 -3.44 11.57
N HIS A 53 -3.98 -3.37 12.84
CA HIS A 53 -4.85 -3.80 13.95
C HIS A 53 -5.22 -2.61 14.82
N LEU A 54 -6.51 -2.44 15.08
CA LEU A 54 -6.99 -1.41 15.99
C LEU A 54 -6.72 -1.80 17.45
N PRO A 55 -6.41 -0.84 18.34
CA PRO A 55 -6.18 -1.16 19.74
C PRO A 55 -7.38 -1.85 20.41
N GLY A 56 -7.18 -3.08 20.87
CA GLY A 56 -8.23 -3.86 21.55
C GLY A 56 -9.09 -4.70 20.61
N GLU A 57 -8.79 -4.73 19.31
CA GLU A 57 -9.40 -5.61 18.33
C GLU A 57 -8.43 -6.71 17.90
N ASP A 58 -8.92 -7.94 17.78
CA ASP A 58 -8.12 -9.08 17.33
C ASP A 58 -8.10 -9.19 15.79
N ASP A 59 -9.15 -8.71 15.13
CA ASP A 59 -9.27 -8.75 13.67
C ASP A 59 -8.44 -7.63 13.01
N GLU A 60 -8.03 -7.85 11.77
CA GLU A 60 -7.37 -6.83 10.96
C GLU A 60 -8.39 -5.81 10.43
N ALA A 61 -8.14 -4.53 10.67
CA ALA A 61 -8.99 -3.45 10.17
C ALA A 61 -8.67 -3.08 8.73
N ALA A 62 -7.39 -3.17 8.35
CA ALA A 62 -6.94 -3.02 6.97
C ALA A 62 -5.71 -3.88 6.71
N GLN A 63 -5.51 -4.24 5.46
CA GLN A 63 -4.29 -4.90 5.00
C GLN A 63 -3.92 -4.44 3.60
N GLY A 64 -2.69 -4.72 3.19
CA GLY A 64 -2.32 -4.45 1.81
C GLY A 64 -1.00 -5.07 1.38
N ARG A 65 -0.74 -4.92 0.09
CA ARG A 65 0.49 -5.37 -0.56
C ARG A 65 1.16 -4.20 -1.26
N PHE A 66 2.40 -3.91 -0.89
CA PHE A 66 3.25 -2.92 -1.52
C PHE A 66 4.28 -3.60 -2.41
N VAL A 67 4.08 -3.55 -3.72
CA VAL A 67 4.97 -4.17 -4.71
C VAL A 67 5.83 -3.11 -5.37
N VAL A 68 7.15 -3.26 -5.29
CA VAL A 68 8.10 -2.45 -6.05
C VAL A 68 8.57 -3.24 -7.26
N LEU A 69 8.44 -2.62 -8.43
CA LEU A 69 8.90 -3.13 -9.71
C LEU A 69 10.01 -2.22 -10.24
N HIS A 70 11.06 -2.82 -10.77
CA HIS A 70 12.13 -2.11 -11.45
C HIS A 70 12.48 -2.77 -12.76
N ASP A 71 12.45 -1.97 -13.82
CA ASP A 71 12.88 -2.34 -15.16
C ASP A 71 13.84 -1.25 -15.69
N PRO A 72 15.16 -1.56 -15.80
CA PRO A 72 16.14 -0.62 -16.32
C PRO A 72 15.86 -0.13 -17.74
N ASP A 73 15.10 -0.88 -18.53
CA ASP A 73 14.75 -0.50 -19.90
C ASP A 73 13.62 0.55 -19.94
N ALA A 74 13.05 0.90 -18.78
CA ALA A 74 12.03 1.93 -18.58
C ALA A 74 10.87 1.83 -19.60
N PRO A 75 10.04 0.76 -19.52
CA PRO A 75 8.95 0.55 -20.46
C PRO A 75 8.07 1.78 -20.61
N GLU A 76 7.70 2.13 -21.86
CA GLU A 76 6.92 3.33 -22.16
C GLU A 76 5.60 3.38 -21.36
N VAL A 77 4.93 2.24 -21.22
CA VAL A 77 3.68 2.08 -20.44
C VAL A 77 3.86 2.44 -18.96
N TRP A 78 5.06 2.27 -18.42
CA TRP A 78 5.35 2.67 -17.05
C TRP A 78 5.75 4.11 -16.95
N GLU A 79 6.17 4.75 -18.04
CA GLU A 79 6.65 6.10 -17.94
C GLU A 79 7.78 6.18 -16.89
N GLY A 80 8.77 5.28 -16.97
CA GLY A 80 9.91 5.28 -16.03
C GLY A 80 10.38 3.88 -15.67
N SER A 81 11.48 3.81 -14.93
CA SER A 81 12.14 2.55 -14.57
C SER A 81 11.66 1.96 -13.25
N TRP A 82 10.88 2.69 -12.46
CA TRP A 82 10.39 2.27 -11.14
C TRP A 82 8.88 2.41 -11.07
N ARG A 83 8.20 1.33 -10.71
CA ARG A 83 6.75 1.32 -10.55
C ARG A 83 6.36 0.69 -9.23
N ILE A 84 5.48 1.35 -8.50
CA ILE A 84 4.80 0.77 -7.35
C ILE A 84 3.43 0.27 -7.79
N VAL A 85 3.06 -0.91 -7.31
CA VAL A 85 1.73 -1.48 -7.45
C VAL A 85 1.22 -1.85 -6.06
N THR A 86 -0.01 -1.47 -5.75
CA THR A 86 -0.65 -1.77 -4.48
C THR A 86 -2.04 -2.34 -4.65
N LEU A 87 -2.40 -3.22 -3.73
CA LEU A 87 -3.76 -3.61 -3.40
C LEU A 87 -3.90 -3.46 -1.90
N SER A 88 -4.86 -2.64 -1.47
CA SER A 88 -5.16 -2.37 -0.08
C SER A 88 -6.64 -2.67 0.17
N THR A 89 -6.95 -3.39 1.23
CA THR A 89 -8.32 -3.67 1.66
C THR A 89 -8.54 -3.15 3.07
N ALA A 90 -9.77 -2.73 3.37
CA ALA A 90 -10.16 -2.30 4.70
C ALA A 90 -11.61 -2.66 4.99
N GLN A 91 -11.89 -3.04 6.24
CA GLN A 91 -13.24 -3.15 6.75
C GLN A 91 -13.74 -1.74 7.07
N ILE A 92 -14.93 -1.42 6.58
CA ILE A 92 -15.56 -0.12 6.72
C ILE A 92 -16.83 -0.29 7.55
N GLU A 93 -17.15 0.70 8.37
CA GLU A 93 -18.41 0.74 9.11
C GLU A 93 -19.61 0.58 8.15
N PRO A 94 -20.57 -0.34 8.44
CA PRO A 94 -21.69 -0.63 7.55
C PRO A 94 -22.51 0.61 7.13
N GLU A 95 -22.61 1.59 8.01
CA GLU A 95 -23.31 2.86 7.81
C GLU A 95 -22.69 3.69 6.67
N LEU A 96 -21.35 3.67 6.55
CA LEU A 96 -20.62 4.38 5.50
C LEU A 96 -20.73 3.68 4.14
N GLY A 97 -20.98 2.36 4.12
CA GLY A 97 -21.12 1.60 2.87
C GLY A 97 -22.23 2.09 1.95
N ALA A 98 -23.27 2.72 2.50
CA ALA A 98 -24.37 3.27 1.73
C ALA A 98 -24.03 4.59 1.01
N ASP A 99 -22.96 5.27 1.40
CA ASP A 99 -22.57 6.56 0.81
C ASP A 99 -22.12 6.37 -0.65
N PRO A 100 -22.80 6.96 -1.66
CA PRO A 100 -22.39 6.83 -3.05
C PRO A 100 -20.96 7.30 -3.34
N LEU A 101 -20.38 8.17 -2.51
CA LEU A 101 -19.06 8.78 -2.69
C LEU A 101 -17.91 8.00 -2.02
N LEU A 102 -18.20 6.87 -1.37
CA LEU A 102 -17.19 6.14 -0.61
C LEU A 102 -15.96 5.75 -1.46
N SER A 103 -16.17 5.41 -2.74
CA SER A 103 -15.07 5.07 -3.65
C SER A 103 -14.21 6.29 -4.01
N GLU A 104 -14.84 7.44 -4.26
CA GLU A 104 -14.18 8.71 -4.55
C GLU A 104 -13.37 9.21 -3.36
N VAL A 105 -13.90 9.05 -2.15
CA VAL A 105 -13.21 9.37 -0.89
C VAL A 105 -12.01 8.46 -0.69
N GLY A 106 -12.16 7.14 -0.89
CA GLY A 106 -11.04 6.21 -0.84
C GLY A 106 -9.93 6.56 -1.84
N TRP A 107 -10.31 7.04 -3.02
CA TRP A 107 -9.36 7.51 -4.03
C TRP A 107 -8.69 8.83 -3.65
N SER A 108 -9.43 9.76 -3.04
CA SER A 108 -8.88 11.05 -2.60
C SER A 108 -7.81 10.86 -1.53
N TRP A 109 -7.99 9.92 -0.59
CA TRP A 109 -6.99 9.62 0.43
C TRP A 109 -5.63 9.21 -0.16
N LEU A 110 -5.60 8.42 -1.23
CA LEU A 110 -4.34 8.11 -1.92
C LEU A 110 -3.74 9.35 -2.59
N CYS A 111 -4.56 10.16 -3.25
CA CYS A 111 -4.11 11.38 -3.92
C CYS A 111 -3.52 12.39 -2.92
N GLU A 112 -4.19 12.56 -1.78
CA GLU A 112 -3.76 13.41 -0.67
C GLU A 112 -2.47 12.88 -0.05
N ALA A 113 -2.39 11.58 0.28
CA ALA A 113 -1.17 10.97 0.83
C ALA A 113 0.05 11.15 -0.10
N LEU A 114 -0.15 10.99 -1.41
CA LEU A 114 0.92 11.24 -2.40
C LEU A 114 1.31 12.72 -2.43
N THR A 115 0.34 13.63 -2.43
CA THR A 115 0.58 15.09 -2.45
C THR A 115 1.30 15.57 -1.20
N ASP A 116 0.79 15.20 -0.02
CA ASP A 116 1.27 15.67 1.29
C ASP A 116 2.65 15.10 1.64
N SER A 117 2.98 13.90 1.15
CA SER A 117 4.31 13.31 1.35
C SER A 117 5.44 14.04 0.59
N GLY A 118 5.09 14.86 -0.41
CA GLY A 118 6.03 15.58 -1.27
C GLY A 118 6.92 14.68 -2.12
N VAL A 119 6.55 13.41 -2.31
CA VAL A 119 7.30 12.48 -3.16
C VAL A 119 7.10 12.82 -4.64
N GLY A 120 8.13 12.56 -5.44
CA GLY A 120 8.00 12.62 -6.89
C GLY A 120 7.26 11.38 -7.40
N TYR A 121 6.17 11.59 -8.13
CA TYR A 121 5.44 10.50 -8.77
C TYR A 121 4.78 10.97 -10.08
N ARG A 122 4.55 10.01 -10.97
CA ARG A 122 3.74 10.22 -12.19
C ARG A 122 2.97 8.97 -12.58
N ALA A 123 2.19 9.06 -13.65
CA ALA A 123 1.41 7.94 -14.18
C ALA A 123 0.58 7.20 -13.11
N LEU A 124 0.00 7.98 -12.17
CA LEU A 124 -0.90 7.47 -11.13
C LEU A 124 -2.18 6.97 -11.79
N GLY A 125 -2.58 5.75 -11.46
CA GLY A 125 -3.85 5.18 -11.89
C GLY A 125 -4.28 4.03 -10.99
N GLY A 126 -5.58 3.80 -10.92
CA GLY A 126 -6.13 2.79 -10.04
C GLY A 126 -7.65 2.71 -10.07
N THR A 127 -8.19 1.91 -9.17
CA THR A 127 -9.62 1.68 -8.98
C THR A 127 -9.91 1.53 -7.50
N VAL A 128 -11.07 2.01 -7.05
CA VAL A 128 -11.60 1.74 -5.71
C VAL A 128 -12.93 0.99 -5.86
N THR A 129 -12.98 -0.21 -5.30
CA THR A 129 -14.17 -1.06 -5.28
C THR A 129 -14.71 -1.14 -3.86
N ARG A 130 -16.02 -1.07 -3.69
CA ARG A 130 -16.68 -1.37 -2.42
C ARG A 130 -17.56 -2.61 -2.57
N VAL A 131 -17.56 -3.47 -1.56
CA VAL A 131 -18.40 -4.66 -1.49
C VAL A 131 -19.29 -4.52 -0.27
N ILE A 132 -20.61 -4.54 -0.48
CA ILE A 132 -21.61 -4.45 0.60
C ILE A 132 -22.28 -5.82 0.71
N SER A 133 -22.08 -6.49 1.83
CA SER A 133 -22.72 -7.76 2.13
C SER A 133 -23.86 -7.55 3.11
N ARG A 134 -25.05 -8.05 2.74
CA ARG A 134 -26.24 -8.04 3.61
C ARG A 134 -26.68 -9.47 3.88
N SER A 135 -27.03 -9.74 5.13
CA SER A 135 -27.48 -11.05 5.55
C SER A 135 -29.00 -11.19 5.39
N PHE A 136 -29.47 -12.37 4.96
CA PHE A 136 -30.89 -12.68 4.78
C PHE A 136 -31.20 -14.09 5.27
N GLY A 137 -32.46 -14.36 5.62
CA GLY A 137 -32.94 -15.68 6.01
C GLY A 137 -32.24 -16.22 7.25
N SER A 138 -31.65 -17.42 7.18
CA SER A 138 -30.93 -18.03 8.31
C SER A 138 -29.73 -17.24 8.82
N LEU A 139 -29.29 -16.22 8.07
CA LEU A 139 -28.20 -15.33 8.45
C LEU A 139 -28.68 -13.96 8.94
N GLU A 140 -29.99 -13.69 9.02
CA GLU A 140 -30.54 -12.35 9.30
C GLU A 140 -30.00 -11.69 10.57
N ASN A 141 -29.55 -12.47 11.56
CA ASN A 141 -28.96 -11.98 12.81
C ASN A 141 -27.46 -11.62 12.67
N ARG A 142 -26.83 -11.86 11.52
CA ARG A 142 -25.43 -11.46 11.27
C ARG A 142 -25.40 -10.03 10.74
N PRO A 143 -24.55 -9.16 11.32
CA PRO A 143 -24.39 -7.80 10.81
C PRO A 143 -23.94 -7.83 9.35
N GLY A 144 -24.36 -6.83 8.58
CA GLY A 144 -23.81 -6.61 7.25
C GLY A 144 -22.35 -6.20 7.34
N THR A 145 -21.60 -6.42 6.27
CA THR A 145 -20.19 -6.01 6.19
C THR A 145 -19.98 -5.13 4.98
N VAL A 146 -19.01 -4.22 5.10
CA VAL A 146 -18.57 -3.37 4.00
C VAL A 146 -17.06 -3.49 3.92
N GLU A 147 -16.58 -3.85 2.74
CA GLU A 147 -15.15 -3.89 2.45
C GLU A 147 -14.84 -2.90 1.34
N MET A 148 -13.80 -2.09 1.54
CA MET A 148 -13.20 -1.27 0.50
C MET A 148 -11.94 -1.95 -0.01
N GLU A 149 -11.77 -2.01 -1.32
CA GLU A 149 -10.57 -2.46 -2.00
C GLU A 149 -10.03 -1.34 -2.90
N LEU A 150 -8.84 -0.83 -2.59
CA LEU A 150 -8.10 0.12 -3.40
C LEU A 150 -6.99 -0.62 -4.15
N ARG A 151 -7.02 -0.54 -5.48
CA ARG A 151 -5.93 -1.00 -6.35
C ARG A 151 -5.33 0.21 -7.02
N ALA A 152 -4.02 0.40 -6.89
CA ALA A 152 -3.36 1.53 -7.51
C ALA A 152 -1.96 1.18 -7.98
N SER A 153 -1.46 2.00 -8.89
CA SER A 153 -0.07 1.97 -9.28
C SER A 153 0.38 3.36 -9.70
N TRP A 154 1.65 3.65 -9.45
CA TRP A 154 2.27 4.90 -9.87
C TRP A 154 3.74 4.67 -10.15
N THR A 155 4.30 5.57 -10.93
CA THR A 155 5.72 5.57 -11.25
C THR A 155 6.44 6.49 -10.29
N VAL A 156 7.52 5.97 -9.72
CA VAL A 156 8.35 6.70 -8.75
C VAL A 156 9.30 7.61 -9.50
N GLU A 157 9.32 8.88 -9.14
CA GLU A 157 10.35 9.81 -9.58
C GLU A 157 11.41 9.96 -8.50
N GLY A 158 12.67 9.79 -8.88
CA GLY A 158 13.77 9.75 -7.92
C GLY A 158 14.00 8.35 -7.34
N LYS A 159 14.45 8.29 -6.08
CA LYS A 159 15.04 7.08 -5.47
C LYS A 159 14.54 6.77 -4.06
N ASP A 160 13.63 7.58 -3.51
CA ASP A 160 13.24 7.50 -2.11
C ASP A 160 12.05 6.55 -1.89
N LEU A 161 12.27 5.26 -2.12
CA LEU A 161 11.24 4.23 -1.93
C LEU A 161 10.72 4.16 -0.48
N ARG A 162 11.54 4.58 0.50
CA ARG A 162 11.13 4.59 1.90
C ARG A 162 10.01 5.59 2.17
N ARG A 163 10.03 6.78 1.55
CA ARG A 163 8.89 7.71 1.66
C ARG A 163 7.62 7.15 1.04
N HIS A 164 7.75 6.43 -0.08
CA HIS A 164 6.61 5.74 -0.68
C HIS A 164 6.08 4.58 0.16
N LEU A 165 6.93 3.86 0.89
CA LEU A 165 6.47 2.85 1.82
C LEU A 165 5.77 3.49 3.03
N GLN A 166 6.34 4.58 3.57
CA GLN A 166 5.76 5.31 4.70
C GLN A 166 4.37 5.86 4.36
N LEU A 167 4.23 6.58 3.24
CA LEU A 167 2.93 7.13 2.84
C LEU A 167 1.90 6.02 2.63
N TRP A 168 2.33 4.85 2.15
CA TRP A 168 1.45 3.72 1.93
C TRP A 168 1.01 3.07 3.25
N THR A 169 1.90 2.94 4.23
CA THR A 169 1.50 2.49 5.58
C THR A 169 0.58 3.50 6.27
N ASP A 170 0.80 4.79 6.05
CA ASP A 170 -0.06 5.85 6.59
C ASP A 170 -1.44 5.83 5.91
N LEU A 171 -1.50 5.60 4.60
CA LEU A 171 -2.75 5.38 3.86
C LEU A 171 -3.53 4.18 4.41
N LEU A 172 -2.86 3.07 4.72
CA LEU A 172 -3.52 1.91 5.33
C LEU A 172 -4.09 2.24 6.72
N CYS A 173 -3.39 3.06 7.51
CA CYS A 173 -3.92 3.54 8.78
C CYS A 173 -5.18 4.39 8.57
N THR A 174 -5.17 5.31 7.59
CA THR A 174 -6.35 6.11 7.24
C THR A 174 -7.52 5.24 6.80
N LEU A 175 -7.27 4.23 5.94
CA LEU A 175 -8.27 3.27 5.50
C LEU A 175 -8.85 2.46 6.67
N ALA A 176 -8.04 2.14 7.67
CA ALA A 176 -8.45 1.48 8.92
C ALA A 176 -9.18 2.42 9.91
N GLY A 177 -9.37 3.71 9.58
CA GLY A 177 -10.02 4.69 10.45
C GLY A 177 -9.12 5.25 11.57
N LEU A 178 -7.81 5.00 11.54
CA LEU A 178 -6.88 5.61 12.49
C LEU A 178 -6.67 7.09 12.15
N PRO A 179 -6.67 8.00 13.15
CA PRO A 179 -6.38 9.40 12.91
C PRO A 179 -4.92 9.58 12.43
N PRO A 180 -4.66 10.56 11.56
CA PRO A 180 -3.30 10.88 11.12
C PRO A 180 -2.45 11.30 12.33
N LEU A 181 -1.16 10.96 12.29
CA LEU A 181 -0.24 11.41 13.33
C LEU A 181 0.05 12.92 13.17
N PRO A 182 0.16 13.68 14.28
CA PRO A 182 0.68 15.03 14.22
C PRO A 182 2.11 15.05 13.66
N GLU A 183 2.46 16.10 12.90
CA GLU A 183 3.82 16.29 12.40
C GLU A 183 4.87 16.19 13.52
N GLY A 184 5.88 15.33 13.35
CA GLY A 184 7.02 15.20 14.27
C GLY A 184 6.90 14.13 15.36
N VAL A 185 5.82 13.34 15.40
CA VAL A 185 5.68 12.24 16.36
C VAL A 185 6.18 10.92 15.75
N VAL A 186 7.41 10.53 16.06
CA VAL A 186 7.84 9.13 15.98
C VAL A 186 7.42 8.42 17.28
N SER A 187 6.59 7.39 17.15
CA SER A 187 6.14 6.60 18.30
C SER A 187 7.34 5.88 18.93
N PHE A 188 7.65 6.19 20.19
CA PHE A 188 8.66 5.47 20.94
C PHE A 188 8.11 4.08 21.33
N PRO A 189 8.87 2.98 21.18
CA PRO A 189 8.48 1.71 21.75
C PRO A 189 8.49 1.85 23.28
N GLY A 190 7.33 1.69 23.91
CA GLY A 190 7.23 1.58 25.36
C GLY A 190 8.10 0.44 25.86
N ALA A 191 8.99 0.73 26.81
CA ALA A 191 9.87 -0.25 27.42
C ALA A 191 9.04 -1.39 28.03
N ARG A 192 9.21 -2.62 27.52
CA ARG A 192 8.74 -3.83 28.20
C ARG A 192 9.48 -3.93 29.53
N ARG A 193 8.73 -3.93 30.64
CA ARG A 193 9.18 -4.37 31.96
C ARG A 193 9.04 -5.87 32.10
#